data_AF-A0A9P9CK15-F1
#
_entry.id   AF-A0A9P9CK15-F1
#
_cell.length_a   1.000
_cell.length_b   1.000
_cell.length_c   1.000
_cell.angle_alpha   90.00
_cell.angle_beta   90.00
_cell.angle_gamma   90.00
#
_symmetry.space_group_name_H-M   'P 1'
#
loop_
_entity.id
_entity.type
_entity.pdbx_description
1 polymer ?
#
loop_
_entity_poly.entity_id
_entity_poly.type
_entity_poly.pdbx_seq_one_letter_code
_entity_poly.pdbx_strand_id
1 'polypeptide(L)'
;SSALDILTRHAEDKRLHAVDITPPKEWLEWLKPRRDSVLPSALLPLGHSDMFRYLPVHARAETVMCYFGLGDTYSPWFKDPCGSLTHNLLVDTNGNGSSFFFIVGTRDVDRFSSWLHSLGQEIDQDNGTSFTPLSVLKNAPCNIYITEQQVGDLIVMPPRAAYQRFNHRGINSSIAWSRMETVSLPFGIQLELPIYNRIGRAETYRTKLMLLHSTAHYAEELRRLHKAASHTPEQLAVVEDLLELLDEVLINEYAPGALNLPEPKLEEGMHLTCDFCASDIFITYFECTKCRSSSNDPVALCGLCYASGRTCQCVRKMKPAVVRSFQGVLDQRNQIAAVVGEIRGGRQSTMTER
;
A
#
# COMPACT_ATOMS: atom_id res chain seq x y z
N SER A 1 40.20 -1.27 3.31
CA SER A 1 39.50 -2.11 2.34
C SER A 1 38.28 -1.36 1.86
N SER A 2 37.95 -1.46 0.57
CA SER A 2 36.82 -0.73 0.02
C SER A 2 35.52 -1.31 0.58
N ALA A 3 34.44 -0.51 0.68
CA ALA A 3 33.11 -1.02 1.05
C ALA A 3 32.67 -2.21 0.16
N LEU A 4 33.23 -2.31 -1.05
CA LEU A 4 33.02 -3.41 -1.99
C LEU A 4 33.54 -4.77 -1.49
N ASP A 5 34.64 -4.82 -0.75
CA ASP A 5 35.28 -6.10 -0.35
C ASP A 5 34.47 -6.84 0.74
N ILE A 6 33.60 -6.12 1.45
CA ILE A 6 32.77 -6.65 2.54
C ILE A 6 31.49 -7.30 1.98
N LEU A 7 31.00 -6.84 0.83
CA LEU A 7 29.82 -7.39 0.16
C LEU A 7 30.04 -8.79 -0.45
N THR A 8 31.27 -9.29 -0.45
CA THR A 8 31.66 -10.61 -0.98
C THR A 8 31.82 -11.72 0.06
N ARG A 9 31.69 -11.43 1.36
CA ARG A 9 31.91 -12.44 2.41
C ARG A 9 30.59 -12.98 2.95
N HIS A 10 30.23 -14.19 2.52
CA HIS A 10 29.30 -15.05 3.25
C HIS A 10 29.94 -15.43 4.60
N ALA A 11 29.21 -15.26 5.70
CA ALA A 11 29.60 -15.80 7.00
C ALA A 11 28.36 -16.34 7.72
N GLU A 12 28.44 -17.62 8.08
CA GLU A 12 27.41 -18.55 8.53
C GLU A 12 27.08 -18.46 10.03
N ASP A 13 27.05 -17.26 10.60
CA ASP A 13 26.56 -17.07 11.98
C ASP A 13 25.18 -16.41 11.96
N LYS A 14 24.19 -16.99 12.67
CA LYS A 14 22.84 -16.42 12.83
C LYS A 14 22.92 -15.08 13.56
N ARG A 15 23.18 -14.01 12.81
CA ARG A 15 23.16 -12.63 13.29
C ARG A 15 21.73 -12.18 13.44
N LEU A 16 21.42 -11.52 14.56
CA LEU A 16 20.08 -11.03 14.85
C LEU A 16 19.76 -9.82 13.97
N HIS A 17 18.64 -9.91 13.26
CA HIS A 17 18.04 -8.83 12.50
C HIS A 17 16.57 -8.79 12.92
N ALA A 18 16.20 -7.75 13.67
CA ALA A 18 14.85 -7.60 14.19
C ALA A 18 14.10 -6.61 13.31
N VAL A 19 13.09 -7.13 12.62
CA VAL A 19 12.25 -6.40 11.65
C VAL A 19 10.87 -6.19 12.25
N ASP A 20 10.16 -5.17 11.78
CA ASP A 20 8.76 -4.96 12.12
C ASP A 20 8.48 -4.84 13.63
N ILE A 21 9.37 -4.17 14.35
CA ILE A 21 9.20 -3.91 15.77
C ILE A 21 8.32 -2.68 15.99
N THR A 22 7.41 -2.75 16.95
CA THR A 22 6.65 -1.60 17.42
C THR A 22 7.61 -0.47 17.85
N PRO A 23 7.50 0.73 17.27
CA PRO A 23 8.41 1.82 17.60
C PRO A 23 8.30 2.27 19.07
N PRO A 24 9.40 2.80 19.65
CA PRO A 24 9.32 3.52 20.92
C PRO A 24 8.30 4.66 20.84
N LYS A 25 7.60 4.92 21.95
CA LYS A 25 6.55 5.96 22.01
C LYS A 25 7.10 7.33 21.63
N GLU A 26 8.33 7.63 22.05
CA GLU A 26 9.03 8.87 21.77
C GLU A 26 9.21 9.10 20.27
N TRP A 27 9.47 8.04 19.50
CA TRP A 27 9.63 8.12 18.05
C TRP A 27 8.29 8.31 17.34
N LEU A 28 7.23 7.65 17.83
CA LEU A 28 5.86 7.87 17.35
C LEU A 28 5.41 9.31 17.61
N GLU A 29 5.66 9.83 18.82
CA GLU A 29 5.37 11.23 19.13
C GLU A 29 6.19 12.20 18.27
N TRP A 30 7.45 11.88 17.98
CA TRP A 30 8.30 12.69 17.10
C TRP A 30 7.71 12.82 15.69
N LEU A 31 7.20 11.71 15.13
CA LEU A 31 6.57 11.65 13.81
C LEU A 31 5.17 12.27 13.72
N LYS A 32 4.53 12.68 14.83
CA LYS A 32 3.22 13.32 14.76
C LYS A 32 3.30 14.68 14.06
N PRO A 33 2.41 14.96 13.09
CA PRO A 33 2.33 16.27 12.45
C PRO A 33 2.07 17.39 13.48
N ARG A 34 3.00 18.33 13.56
CA ARG A 34 2.94 19.51 14.44
C ARG A 34 3.44 20.74 13.68
N ARG A 35 3.13 21.93 14.19
CA ARG A 35 3.55 23.20 13.56
C ARG A 35 5.07 23.37 13.54
N ASP A 36 5.75 22.78 14.52
CA ASP A 36 7.20 22.80 14.74
C ASP A 36 7.87 21.48 14.34
N SER A 37 7.20 20.62 13.58
CA SER A 37 7.79 19.38 13.06
C SER A 37 9.03 19.67 12.22
N VAL A 38 10.08 18.88 12.43
CA VAL A 38 11.32 18.96 11.64
C VAL A 38 11.08 18.55 10.18
N LEU A 39 10.30 17.48 9.99
CA LEU A 39 9.90 17.04 8.65
C LEU A 39 8.66 17.81 8.19
N PRO A 40 8.59 18.20 6.90
CA PRO A 40 7.38 18.72 6.30
C PRO A 40 6.19 17.77 6.53
N SER A 41 5.00 18.32 6.76
CA SER A 41 3.79 17.50 6.93
C SER A 41 3.55 16.59 5.70
N ALA A 42 3.97 17.00 4.51
CA ALA A 42 3.95 16.20 3.29
C ALA A 42 4.80 14.91 3.35
N LEU A 43 5.66 14.71 4.35
CA LEU A 43 6.46 13.49 4.54
C LEU A 43 6.06 12.67 5.78
N LEU A 44 5.29 13.25 6.70
CA LEU A 44 4.92 12.60 7.97
C LEU A 44 3.76 11.61 7.82
N PRO A 45 3.68 10.55 8.65
CA PRO A 45 2.50 9.70 8.75
C PRO A 45 1.25 10.53 9.05
N LEU A 46 0.14 10.24 8.36
CA LEU A 46 -1.13 10.97 8.48
C LEU A 46 -0.99 12.49 8.19
N GLY A 47 0.06 12.86 7.47
CA GLY A 47 0.32 14.19 6.95
C GLY A 47 -0.70 14.65 5.92
N HIS A 48 -0.60 15.89 5.43
CA HIS A 48 -1.69 16.45 4.63
C HIS A 48 -1.96 15.75 3.29
N SER A 49 -0.95 15.13 2.68
CA SER A 49 -1.09 14.35 1.43
C SER A 49 -1.25 12.84 1.67
N ASP A 50 -1.23 12.37 2.93
CA ASP A 50 -1.34 10.95 3.24
C ASP A 50 -2.80 10.49 3.32
N MET A 51 -3.22 9.65 2.39
CA MET A 51 -4.59 9.15 2.26
C MET A 51 -5.02 8.20 3.40
N PHE A 52 -4.08 7.62 4.16
CA PHE A 52 -4.42 6.87 5.37
C PHE A 52 -5.25 7.70 6.37
N ARG A 53 -5.09 9.02 6.36
CA ARG A 53 -5.82 9.93 7.26
C ARG A 53 -7.33 9.96 7.00
N TYR A 54 -7.78 9.57 5.81
CA TYR A 54 -9.19 9.59 5.41
C TYR A 54 -9.93 8.32 5.77
N LEU A 55 -9.21 7.25 6.12
CA LEU A 55 -9.82 6.05 6.68
C LEU A 55 -10.34 6.32 8.09
N PRO A 56 -11.45 5.66 8.49
CA PRO A 56 -11.83 5.55 9.90
C PRO A 56 -10.69 4.99 10.75
N VAL A 57 -10.56 5.43 12.00
CA VAL A 57 -9.43 5.06 12.87
C VAL A 57 -9.27 3.54 13.02
N HIS A 58 -10.36 2.81 13.19
CA HIS A 58 -10.36 1.34 13.30
C HIS A 58 -9.98 0.61 11.99
N ALA A 59 -9.96 1.32 10.86
CA ALA A 59 -9.62 0.78 9.55
C ALA A 59 -8.20 1.12 9.09
N ARG A 60 -7.48 1.96 9.84
CA ARG A 60 -6.09 2.32 9.53
C ARG A 60 -5.17 1.18 9.94
N ALA A 61 -4.29 0.79 9.03
CA ALA A 61 -3.19 -0.11 9.36
C ALA A 61 -2.13 0.64 10.20
N GLU A 62 -1.38 -0.11 11.00
CA GLU A 62 -0.11 0.38 11.51
C GLU A 62 0.85 0.51 10.32
N THR A 63 1.46 1.68 10.20
CA THR A 63 2.34 2.01 9.07
C THR A 63 3.75 2.31 9.51
N VAL A 64 4.00 2.49 10.81
CA VAL A 64 5.30 2.89 11.35
C VAL A 64 5.95 1.70 12.03
N MET A 65 7.13 1.32 11.55
CA MET A 65 7.87 0.17 12.03
C MET A 65 9.31 0.54 12.37
N CYS A 66 9.92 -0.18 13.30
CA CYS A 66 11.33 -0.08 13.64
C CYS A 66 12.11 -1.31 13.21
N TYR A 67 13.35 -1.07 12.81
CA TYR A 67 14.28 -2.09 12.36
C TYR A 67 15.60 -1.91 13.08
N PHE A 68 16.11 -3.01 13.63
CA PHE A 68 17.41 -3.07 14.30
C PHE A 68 18.23 -4.16 13.63
N GLY A 69 19.30 -3.74 12.94
CA GLY A 69 20.16 -4.65 12.20
C GLY A 69 21.61 -4.55 12.66
N LEU A 70 22.21 -5.69 13.01
CA LEU A 70 23.66 -5.77 13.20
C LEU A 70 24.39 -5.53 11.87
N GLY A 71 25.63 -5.07 11.95
CA GLY A 71 26.52 -4.98 10.80
C GLY A 71 26.61 -6.30 10.03
N ASP A 72 26.66 -6.16 8.72
CA ASP A 72 26.63 -7.21 7.70
C ASP A 72 25.35 -8.06 7.67
N THR A 73 24.25 -7.55 8.25
CA THR A 73 22.90 -8.08 8.00
C THR A 73 22.27 -7.38 6.80
N TYR A 74 21.24 -8.00 6.21
CA TYR A 74 20.55 -7.45 5.06
C TYR A 74 19.05 -7.71 5.13
N SER A 75 18.31 -6.90 4.39
CA SER A 75 16.93 -7.18 3.99
C SER A 75 16.94 -7.54 2.51
N PRO A 76 16.34 -8.67 2.09
CA PRO A 76 16.30 -9.08 0.69
C PRO A 76 15.44 -8.10 -0.13
N TRP A 77 15.35 -8.33 -1.45
CA TRP A 77 14.46 -7.52 -2.29
C TRP A 77 13.00 -7.62 -1.85
N PHE A 78 12.36 -6.47 -1.69
CA PHE A 78 10.91 -6.39 -1.50
C PHE A 78 10.34 -5.09 -2.09
N LYS A 79 9.02 -5.05 -2.17
CA LYS A 79 8.24 -3.83 -2.41
C LYS A 79 7.37 -3.58 -1.20
N ASP A 80 7.23 -2.32 -0.81
CA ASP A 80 6.30 -1.96 0.25
C ASP A 80 4.84 -2.31 -0.12
N PRO A 81 4.01 -2.63 0.88
CA PRO A 81 2.67 -3.15 0.64
C PRO A 81 1.78 -2.20 -0.15
N CYS A 82 0.92 -2.78 -0.99
CA CYS A 82 -0.14 -2.10 -1.74
C CYS A 82 0.33 -0.90 -2.59
N GLY A 83 1.59 -0.89 -3.03
CA GLY A 83 2.14 0.19 -3.86
C GLY A 83 2.30 1.53 -3.12
N SER A 84 2.46 1.50 -1.79
CA SER A 84 2.72 2.69 -0.99
C SER A 84 4.07 3.34 -1.32
N LEU A 85 4.22 4.61 -0.92
CA LEU A 85 5.54 5.24 -0.78
C LEU A 85 6.17 4.78 0.52
N THR A 86 7.49 4.64 0.48
CA THR A 86 8.27 4.24 1.66
C THR A 86 9.14 5.38 2.13
N HIS A 87 9.21 5.54 3.44
CA HIS A 87 10.13 6.44 4.11
C HIS A 87 11.00 5.61 5.05
N ASN A 88 12.31 5.81 5.02
CA ASN A 88 13.23 5.18 5.95
C ASN A 88 14.22 6.20 6.49
N LEU A 89 14.23 6.41 7.80
CA LEU A 89 15.14 7.29 8.51
C LEU A 89 16.10 6.44 9.35
N LEU A 90 17.40 6.59 9.11
CA LEU A 90 18.43 6.01 9.98
C LEU A 90 18.57 6.91 11.21
N VAL A 91 18.07 6.43 12.35
CA VAL A 91 17.96 7.21 13.59
C VAL A 91 19.26 7.19 14.38
N ASP A 92 19.89 6.02 14.45
CA ASP A 92 21.11 5.86 15.23
C ASP A 92 21.96 4.72 14.66
N THR A 93 23.27 4.85 14.85
CA THR A 93 24.21 3.77 14.63
C THR A 93 25.21 3.66 15.76
N ASN A 94 25.41 2.46 16.30
CA ASN A 94 26.51 2.25 17.24
C ASN A 94 27.86 2.22 16.48
N GLY A 95 28.70 3.24 16.68
CA GLY A 95 29.97 3.41 15.98
C GLY A 95 29.80 4.03 14.59
N ASN A 96 30.74 3.73 13.66
CA ASN A 96 30.70 4.25 12.28
C ASN A 96 29.85 3.33 11.38
N GLY A 97 28.60 3.07 11.79
CA GLY A 97 27.65 2.27 11.01
C GLY A 97 26.98 3.07 9.91
N SER A 98 26.56 2.41 8.83
CA SER A 98 25.75 2.98 7.76
C SER A 98 24.89 1.90 7.10
N SER A 99 23.96 2.29 6.23
CA SER A 99 23.13 1.35 5.47
C SER A 99 23.21 1.61 3.98
N PHE A 100 23.49 0.59 3.18
CA PHE A 100 23.46 0.68 1.72
C PHE A 100 22.09 0.24 1.20
N PHE A 101 21.46 1.09 0.39
CA PHE A 101 20.22 0.78 -0.32
C PHE A 101 20.53 0.54 -1.79
N PHE A 102 19.92 -0.52 -2.33
CA PHE A 102 19.92 -0.84 -3.75
C PHE A 102 18.47 -0.77 -4.21
N ILE A 103 18.17 0.12 -5.14
CA ILE A 103 16.80 0.50 -5.48
C ILE A 103 16.59 0.33 -6.99
N VAL A 104 15.43 -0.22 -7.35
CA VAL A 104 14.92 -0.28 -8.73
C VAL A 104 13.67 0.59 -8.80
N GLY A 105 13.65 1.50 -9.78
CA GLY A 105 12.54 2.43 -9.96
C GLY A 105 11.26 1.75 -10.44
N THR A 106 10.12 2.38 -10.14
CA THR A 106 8.76 1.92 -10.47
C THR A 106 8.58 1.43 -11.90
N ARG A 107 9.23 2.09 -12.88
CA ARG A 107 9.10 1.77 -14.31
C ARG A 107 9.79 0.46 -14.71
N ASP A 108 10.85 0.09 -14.01
CA ASP A 108 11.69 -1.06 -14.34
C ASP A 108 11.37 -2.29 -13.48
N VAL A 109 10.54 -2.13 -12.43
CA VAL A 109 10.32 -3.16 -11.40
C VAL A 109 9.78 -4.47 -11.95
N ASP A 110 8.90 -4.44 -12.96
CA ASP A 110 8.35 -5.66 -13.57
C ASP A 110 9.41 -6.45 -14.35
N ARG A 111 10.22 -5.73 -15.12
CA ARG A 111 11.33 -6.31 -15.88
C ARG A 111 12.39 -6.86 -14.92
N PHE A 112 12.63 -6.16 -13.82
CA PHE A 112 13.56 -6.58 -12.78
C PHE A 112 13.05 -7.80 -12.01
N SER A 113 11.77 -7.83 -11.63
CA SER A 113 11.12 -8.97 -10.98
C SER A 113 11.23 -10.23 -11.85
N SER A 114 10.92 -10.11 -13.15
CA SER A 114 11.08 -11.22 -14.12
C SER A 114 12.52 -11.73 -14.21
N TRP A 115 13.50 -10.84 -14.10
CA TRP A 115 14.92 -11.23 -14.07
C TRP A 115 15.30 -11.90 -12.76
N LEU A 116 14.82 -11.41 -11.60
CA LEU A 116 15.03 -12.08 -10.33
C LEU A 116 14.39 -13.49 -10.30
N HIS A 117 13.24 -13.69 -10.93
CA HIS A 117 12.66 -15.03 -11.10
C HIS A 117 13.60 -15.97 -11.83
N SER A 118 14.32 -15.49 -12.85
CA SER A 118 15.34 -16.29 -13.55
C SER A 118 16.54 -16.69 -12.65
N LEU A 119 16.72 -15.98 -11.54
CA LEU A 119 17.70 -16.29 -10.50
C LEU A 119 17.11 -17.11 -9.34
N GLY A 120 15.84 -17.52 -9.43
CA GLY A 120 15.13 -18.22 -8.35
C GLY A 120 14.77 -17.32 -7.16
N GLN A 121 14.71 -16.01 -7.36
CA GLN A 121 14.29 -15.04 -6.34
C GLN A 121 12.90 -14.50 -6.62
N GLU A 122 12.16 -14.17 -5.56
CA GLU A 122 10.79 -13.63 -5.62
C GLU A 122 10.70 -12.38 -4.75
N ILE A 123 10.25 -11.26 -5.33
CA ILE A 123 10.08 -9.96 -4.65
C ILE A 123 8.68 -9.84 -4.04
N ASP A 124 7.69 -10.49 -4.66
CA ASP A 124 6.29 -10.28 -4.33
C ASP A 124 5.87 -11.05 -3.06
N GLN A 125 6.68 -12.01 -2.61
CA GLN A 125 6.48 -12.78 -1.38
C GLN A 125 7.26 -12.15 -0.22
N ASP A 126 6.65 -12.10 0.97
CA ASP A 126 7.28 -11.48 2.16
C ASP A 126 8.50 -12.28 2.70
N ASN A 127 8.78 -13.46 2.15
CA ASN A 127 9.86 -14.36 2.56
C ASN A 127 11.06 -14.32 1.59
N GLY A 128 11.45 -13.11 1.13
CA GLY A 128 12.51 -12.91 0.14
C GLY A 128 13.70 -13.86 0.33
N THR A 129 14.09 -14.54 -0.75
CA THR A 129 14.90 -15.76 -0.65
C THR A 129 16.38 -15.52 -0.34
N SER A 130 16.98 -14.43 -0.83
CA SER A 130 18.41 -14.12 -0.61
C SER A 130 18.77 -12.68 -0.99
N PHE A 131 19.86 -12.16 -0.39
CA PHE A 131 20.51 -10.93 -0.86
C PHE A 131 21.10 -11.12 -2.26
N THR A 132 20.95 -10.13 -3.15
CA THR A 132 21.61 -10.15 -4.45
C THR A 132 22.90 -9.34 -4.40
N PRO A 133 24.09 -9.96 -4.52
CA PRO A 133 25.35 -9.24 -4.44
C PRO A 133 25.60 -8.37 -5.69
N LEU A 134 26.43 -7.35 -5.55
CA LEU A 134 26.82 -6.44 -6.64
C LEU A 134 27.35 -7.16 -7.89
N SER A 135 28.09 -8.26 -7.69
CA SER A 135 28.62 -9.08 -8.78
C SER A 135 27.54 -9.70 -9.67
N VAL A 136 26.33 -9.88 -9.14
CA VAL A 136 25.14 -10.34 -9.87
C VAL A 136 24.34 -9.16 -10.40
N LEU A 137 24.14 -8.11 -9.59
CA LEU A 137 23.38 -6.90 -9.97
C LEU A 137 23.97 -6.16 -11.17
N LYS A 138 25.28 -6.28 -11.44
CA LYS A 138 25.88 -5.72 -12.66
C LYS A 138 25.27 -6.25 -13.97
N ASN A 139 24.60 -7.40 -13.92
CA ASN A 139 23.93 -8.02 -15.06
C ASN A 139 22.41 -7.76 -15.07
N ALA A 140 21.91 -6.94 -14.15
CA ALA A 140 20.50 -6.60 -14.10
C ALA A 140 20.06 -5.90 -15.41
N PRO A 141 18.82 -6.13 -15.86
CA PRO A 141 18.34 -5.61 -17.14
C PRO A 141 17.94 -4.12 -17.07
N CYS A 142 18.18 -3.45 -15.95
CA CYS A 142 17.78 -2.08 -15.69
C CYS A 142 18.80 -1.37 -14.79
N ASN A 143 18.61 -0.07 -14.58
CA ASN A 143 19.46 0.70 -13.68
C ASN A 143 19.19 0.30 -12.22
N ILE A 144 20.26 0.09 -11.46
CA ILE A 144 20.22 -0.08 -10.01
C ILE A 144 20.75 1.21 -9.39
N TYR A 145 19.91 1.91 -8.63
CA TYR A 145 20.31 3.09 -7.87
C TYR A 145 20.90 2.63 -6.55
N ILE A 146 22.10 3.11 -6.21
CA ILE A 146 22.80 2.72 -4.99
C ILE A 146 23.11 3.97 -4.19
N THR A 147 22.75 3.96 -2.92
CA THR A 147 23.10 5.03 -1.98
C THR A 147 23.53 4.46 -0.65
N GLU A 148 24.44 5.17 0.02
CA GLU A 148 24.74 4.98 1.43
C GLU A 148 23.85 5.92 2.24
N GLN A 149 23.28 5.42 3.33
CA GLN A 149 22.46 6.13 4.29
C GLN A 149 23.28 6.29 5.57
N GLN A 150 23.49 7.54 5.98
CA GLN A 150 24.11 7.93 7.25
C GLN A 150 23.04 8.29 8.28
N VAL A 151 23.44 8.41 9.55
CA VAL A 151 22.54 8.84 10.62
C VAL A 151 21.95 10.22 10.30
N GLY A 152 20.62 10.32 10.37
CA GLY A 152 19.87 11.52 10.02
C GLY A 152 19.36 11.54 8.57
N ASP A 153 19.83 10.64 7.70
CA ASP A 153 19.36 10.58 6.32
C ASP A 153 17.99 9.92 6.22
N LEU A 154 17.05 10.63 5.58
CA LEU A 154 15.74 10.13 5.20
C LEU A 154 15.75 9.71 3.73
N ILE A 155 15.58 8.42 3.47
CA ILE A 155 15.35 7.87 2.13
C ILE A 155 13.85 7.82 1.87
N VAL A 156 13.42 8.39 0.75
CA VAL A 156 12.02 8.32 0.28
C VAL A 156 11.99 7.56 -1.05
N MET A 157 11.21 6.48 -1.10
CA MET A 157 11.09 5.62 -2.28
C MET A 157 9.71 5.81 -2.92
N PRO A 158 9.65 5.93 -4.26
CA PRO A 158 8.39 6.14 -4.96
C PRO A 158 7.51 4.88 -4.92
N PRO A 159 6.21 5.01 -5.21
CA PRO A 159 5.28 3.88 -5.26
C PRO A 159 5.85 2.71 -6.05
N ARG A 160 5.75 1.50 -5.49
CA ARG A 160 6.11 0.25 -6.17
C ARG A 160 7.60 0.09 -6.53
N ALA A 161 8.47 0.99 -6.07
CA ALA A 161 9.91 0.72 -6.16
C ALA A 161 10.25 -0.56 -5.39
N ALA A 162 11.20 -1.32 -5.92
CA ALA A 162 11.76 -2.46 -5.21
C ALA A 162 13.11 -2.06 -4.63
N TYR A 163 13.44 -2.58 -3.45
CA TYR A 163 14.75 -2.36 -2.85
C TYR A 163 15.22 -3.54 -2.01
N GLN A 164 16.53 -3.65 -1.88
CA GLN A 164 17.19 -4.45 -0.85
C GLN A 164 18.13 -3.55 -0.05
N ARG A 165 18.43 -3.94 1.18
CA ARG A 165 19.25 -3.15 2.11
C ARG A 165 20.36 -3.99 2.68
N PHE A 166 21.54 -3.40 2.86
CA PHE A 166 22.67 -3.99 3.56
C PHE A 166 23.16 -3.07 4.67
N ASN A 167 23.19 -3.55 5.91
CA ASN A 167 23.71 -2.81 7.05
C ASN A 167 25.23 -2.95 7.10
N HIS A 168 25.96 -1.85 6.98
CA HIS A 168 27.41 -1.83 7.06
C HIS A 168 27.86 -1.42 8.46
N ARG A 169 28.53 -2.35 9.16
CA ARG A 169 29.10 -2.14 10.51
C ARG A 169 28.08 -1.70 11.56
N GLY A 170 28.53 -1.70 12.82
CA GLY A 170 27.74 -1.18 13.94
C GLY A 170 26.41 -1.89 14.14
N ILE A 171 25.52 -1.22 14.86
CA ILE A 171 24.11 -1.59 14.95
C ILE A 171 23.34 -0.46 14.28
N ASN A 172 22.55 -0.75 13.26
CA ASN A 172 21.73 0.22 12.56
C ASN A 172 20.32 0.20 13.16
N SER A 173 19.87 1.36 13.65
CA SER A 173 18.54 1.56 14.20
C SER A 173 17.78 2.52 13.29
N SER A 174 16.76 2.03 12.60
CA SER A 174 15.98 2.85 11.66
C SER A 174 14.49 2.78 11.99
N ILE A 175 13.81 3.89 11.76
CA ILE A 175 12.36 3.96 11.70
C ILE A 175 11.93 4.07 10.24
N ALA A 176 10.92 3.30 9.85
CA ALA A 176 10.35 3.38 8.52
C ALA A 176 8.84 3.55 8.62
N TRP A 177 8.26 4.22 7.63
CA TRP A 177 6.82 4.29 7.49
C TRP A 177 6.35 4.31 6.05
N SER A 178 5.16 3.77 5.85
CA SER A 178 4.49 3.73 4.56
C SER A 178 3.44 4.83 4.46
N ARG A 179 3.26 5.36 3.25
CA ARG A 179 2.25 6.39 2.94
C ARG A 179 1.53 6.10 1.64
N MET A 180 0.27 6.50 1.56
CA MET A 180 -0.51 6.41 0.34
C MET A 180 -0.84 7.81 -0.17
N GLU A 181 -0.51 8.09 -1.42
CA GLU A 181 -0.91 9.33 -2.09
C GLU A 181 -1.78 9.02 -3.32
N THR A 182 -2.32 10.05 -3.97
CA THR A 182 -3.16 9.91 -5.16
C THR A 182 -2.48 9.06 -6.24
N VAL A 183 -1.18 9.27 -6.44
CA VAL A 183 -0.35 8.53 -7.41
C VAL A 183 -0.10 7.06 -7.01
N SER A 184 -0.24 6.70 -5.73
CA SER A 184 -0.05 5.32 -5.23
C SER A 184 -1.22 4.41 -5.55
N LEU A 185 -2.46 4.93 -5.49
CA LEU A 185 -3.67 4.12 -5.57
C LEU A 185 -3.79 3.28 -6.85
N PRO A 186 -3.49 3.80 -8.06
CA PRO A 186 -3.50 2.98 -9.28
C PRO A 186 -2.53 1.79 -9.19
N PHE A 187 -1.31 2.00 -8.70
CA PHE A 187 -0.34 0.91 -8.53
C PHE A 187 -0.85 -0.15 -7.56
N GLY A 188 -1.42 0.26 -6.43
CA GLY A 188 -2.03 -0.65 -5.47
C GLY A 188 -3.14 -1.48 -6.10
N ILE A 189 -4.17 -0.82 -6.65
CA ILE A 189 -5.40 -1.46 -7.11
C ILE A 189 -5.20 -2.27 -8.40
N GLN A 190 -4.51 -1.70 -9.38
CA GLN A 190 -4.44 -2.29 -10.72
C GLN A 190 -3.28 -3.27 -10.87
N LEU A 191 -2.19 -3.12 -10.11
CA LEU A 191 -0.99 -3.95 -10.27
C LEU A 191 -0.71 -4.85 -9.06
N GLU A 192 -0.70 -4.31 -7.84
CA GLU A 192 -0.30 -5.07 -6.66
C GLU A 192 -1.40 -6.01 -6.14
N LEU A 193 -2.65 -5.54 -5.97
CA LEU A 193 -3.74 -6.39 -5.47
C LEU A 193 -3.99 -7.64 -6.34
N PRO A 194 -3.94 -7.58 -7.69
CA PRO A 194 -4.04 -8.79 -8.52
C PRO A 194 -2.89 -9.78 -8.29
N ILE A 195 -1.66 -9.30 -8.09
CA ILE A 195 -0.52 -10.15 -7.73
C ILE A 195 -0.79 -10.81 -6.37
N TYR A 196 -1.22 -10.02 -5.38
CA TYR A 196 -1.48 -10.49 -4.02
C TYR A 196 -2.54 -11.58 -3.99
N ASN A 197 -3.63 -11.39 -4.73
CA ASN A 197 -4.66 -12.41 -4.89
C ASN A 197 -4.09 -13.73 -5.44
N ARG A 198 -3.23 -13.65 -6.45
CA ARG A 198 -2.66 -14.82 -7.12
C ARG A 198 -1.74 -15.60 -6.17
N ILE A 199 -0.86 -14.90 -5.47
CA ILE A 199 0.20 -15.51 -4.66
C ILE A 199 -0.18 -15.71 -3.18
N GLY A 200 -1.35 -15.20 -2.76
CA GLY A 200 -1.83 -15.31 -1.39
C GLY A 200 -1.17 -14.35 -0.40
N ARG A 201 -0.72 -13.17 -0.87
CA ARG A 201 -0.18 -12.11 -0.01
C ARG A 201 -1.32 -11.28 0.58
N ALA A 202 -1.22 -10.93 1.85
CA ALA A 202 -2.23 -10.14 2.53
C ALA A 202 -2.30 -8.71 2.00
N GLU A 203 -3.51 -8.16 1.92
CA GLU A 203 -3.74 -6.74 1.64
C GLU A 203 -3.78 -5.97 2.97
N THR A 204 -2.69 -5.27 3.31
CA THR A 204 -2.56 -4.60 4.60
C THR A 204 -3.37 -3.29 4.69
N TYR A 205 -3.52 -2.56 3.59
CA TYR A 205 -3.95 -1.15 3.61
C TYR A 205 -5.40 -0.87 3.20
N ARG A 206 -6.18 -1.92 2.89
CA ARG A 206 -7.59 -1.81 2.48
C ARG A 206 -7.78 -0.77 1.37
N THR A 207 -7.04 -0.93 0.29
CA THR A 207 -6.79 0.11 -0.71
C THR A 207 -8.08 0.60 -1.37
N LYS A 208 -9.04 -0.30 -1.61
CA LYS A 208 -10.36 0.04 -2.17
C LYS A 208 -11.20 0.91 -1.23
N LEU A 209 -11.17 0.61 0.08
CA LEU A 209 -11.84 1.44 1.09
C LEU A 209 -11.18 2.82 1.20
N MET A 210 -9.84 2.85 1.16
CA MET A 210 -9.10 4.10 1.16
C MET A 210 -9.43 4.97 -0.05
N LEU A 211 -9.55 4.38 -1.24
CA LEU A 211 -9.98 5.08 -2.45
C LEU A 211 -11.36 5.73 -2.25
N LEU A 212 -12.36 4.98 -1.77
CA LEU A 212 -13.71 5.50 -1.56
C LEU A 212 -13.70 6.72 -0.62
N HIS A 213 -13.09 6.58 0.57
CA HIS A 213 -13.04 7.65 1.56
C HIS A 213 -12.25 8.87 1.09
N SER A 214 -11.12 8.63 0.43
CA SER A 214 -10.27 9.72 -0.06
C SER A 214 -10.98 10.48 -1.18
N THR A 215 -11.60 9.78 -2.14
CA THR A 215 -12.35 10.42 -3.23
C THR A 215 -13.48 11.29 -2.70
N ALA A 216 -14.24 10.80 -1.71
CA ALA A 216 -15.29 11.57 -1.05
C ALA A 216 -14.72 12.83 -0.37
N HIS A 217 -13.58 12.71 0.31
CA HIS A 217 -12.93 13.86 0.95
C HIS A 217 -12.45 14.90 -0.05
N TYR A 218 -11.74 14.49 -1.10
CA TYR A 218 -11.26 15.40 -2.14
C TYR A 218 -12.42 16.09 -2.88
N ALA A 219 -13.53 15.38 -3.11
CA ALA A 219 -14.73 15.96 -3.73
C ALA A 219 -15.38 17.03 -2.83
N GLU A 220 -15.49 16.79 -1.53
CA GLU A 220 -16.06 17.80 -0.61
C GLU A 220 -15.15 19.03 -0.48
N GLU A 221 -13.84 18.82 -0.42
CA GLU A 221 -12.87 19.92 -0.42
C GLU A 221 -12.94 20.72 -1.73
N LEU A 222 -13.02 20.04 -2.87
CA LEU A 222 -13.20 20.66 -4.17
C LEU A 222 -14.51 21.47 -4.23
N ARG A 223 -15.62 20.92 -3.71
CA ARG A 223 -16.91 21.63 -3.61
C ARG A 223 -16.77 22.90 -2.77
N ARG A 224 -16.08 22.84 -1.63
CA ARG A 224 -15.82 23.99 -0.75
C ARG A 224 -15.01 25.07 -1.46
N LEU A 225 -13.94 24.68 -2.15
CA LEU A 225 -13.09 25.60 -2.92
C LEU A 225 -13.81 26.19 -4.14
N HIS A 226 -14.67 25.41 -4.79
CA HIS A 226 -15.50 25.90 -5.88
C HIS A 226 -16.46 26.99 -5.41
N LYS A 227 -17.15 26.79 -4.27
CA LYS A 227 -18.01 27.82 -3.66
C LYS A 227 -17.25 29.09 -3.28
N ALA A 228 -15.96 28.96 -2.93
CA ALA A 228 -15.06 30.08 -2.65
C ALA A 228 -14.40 30.67 -3.91
N ALA A 229 -14.74 30.18 -5.10
CA ALA A 229 -14.12 30.54 -6.38
C ALA A 229 -12.59 30.41 -6.39
N SER A 230 -12.03 29.46 -5.63
CA SER A 230 -10.60 29.29 -5.40
C SER A 230 -10.06 27.91 -5.79
N HIS A 231 -10.89 27.04 -6.37
CA HIS A 231 -10.43 25.75 -6.88
C HIS A 231 -9.50 25.91 -8.09
N THR A 232 -8.56 24.98 -8.24
CA THR A 232 -7.67 24.93 -9.41
C THR A 232 -8.06 23.80 -10.36
N PRO A 233 -7.65 23.87 -11.64
CA PRO A 233 -7.86 22.76 -12.59
C PRO A 233 -7.23 21.45 -12.12
N GLU A 234 -6.09 21.50 -11.43
CA GLU A 234 -5.38 20.32 -10.91
C GLU A 234 -6.18 19.64 -9.80
N GLN A 235 -6.84 20.40 -8.92
CA GLN A 235 -7.71 19.85 -7.88
C GLN A 235 -8.93 19.14 -8.46
N LEU A 236 -9.51 19.69 -9.53
CA LEU A 236 -10.58 19.04 -10.27
C LEU A 236 -10.07 17.74 -10.92
N ALA A 237 -8.93 17.78 -11.61
CA ALA A 237 -8.33 16.62 -12.25
C ALA A 237 -8.06 15.48 -11.26
N VAL A 238 -7.55 15.78 -10.06
CA VAL A 238 -7.35 14.77 -9.01
C VAL A 238 -8.66 14.06 -8.63
N VAL A 239 -9.77 14.79 -8.49
CA VAL A 239 -11.06 14.17 -8.16
C VAL A 239 -11.58 13.32 -9.33
N GLU A 240 -11.35 13.77 -10.57
CA GLU A 240 -11.72 13.03 -11.78
C GLU A 240 -10.94 11.71 -11.89
N ASP A 241 -9.62 11.75 -11.72
CA ASP A 241 -8.76 10.56 -11.76
C ASP A 241 -9.14 9.54 -10.67
N LEU A 242 -9.42 10.02 -9.45
CA LEU A 242 -9.87 9.15 -8.35
C LEU A 242 -11.27 8.57 -8.59
N LEU A 243 -12.18 9.36 -9.17
CA LEU A 243 -13.52 8.90 -9.53
C LEU A 243 -13.46 7.83 -10.63
N GLU A 244 -12.60 7.99 -11.64
CA GLU A 244 -12.38 6.99 -12.68
C GLU A 244 -11.84 5.68 -12.09
N LEU A 245 -10.85 5.75 -11.19
CA LEU A 245 -10.34 4.56 -10.50
C LEU A 245 -11.42 3.90 -9.62
N LEU A 246 -12.31 4.70 -9.01
CA LEU A 246 -13.43 4.18 -8.21
C LEU A 246 -14.46 3.48 -9.10
N ASP A 247 -14.69 3.99 -10.30
CA ASP A 247 -15.57 3.36 -11.29
C ASP A 247 -15.04 1.98 -11.70
N GLU A 248 -13.73 1.86 -11.94
CA GLU A 248 -13.09 0.56 -12.20
C GLU A 248 -13.30 -0.43 -11.04
N VAL A 249 -13.13 0.03 -9.79
CA VAL A 249 -13.38 -0.81 -8.61
C VAL A 249 -14.83 -1.26 -8.56
N LEU A 250 -15.79 -0.36 -8.79
CA LEU A 250 -17.22 -0.68 -8.78
C LEU A 250 -17.62 -1.65 -9.90
N ILE A 251 -17.05 -1.51 -11.09
CA ILE A 251 -17.26 -2.44 -12.21
C ILE A 251 -16.80 -3.85 -11.80
N ASN A 252 -15.63 -3.96 -11.16
CA ASN A 252 -15.09 -5.25 -10.72
C ASN A 252 -15.86 -5.88 -9.55
N GLU A 253 -16.50 -5.07 -8.72
CA GLU A 253 -17.29 -5.53 -7.57
C GLU A 253 -18.77 -5.76 -7.90
N TYR A 254 -19.23 -5.31 -9.07
CA TYR A 254 -20.62 -5.43 -9.47
C TYR A 254 -21.01 -6.90 -9.66
N ALA A 255 -22.09 -7.30 -9.00
CA ALA A 255 -22.77 -8.56 -9.26
C ALA A 255 -24.29 -8.31 -9.33
N PRO A 256 -25.00 -8.80 -10.35
CA PRO A 256 -26.45 -8.56 -10.51
C PRO A 256 -27.29 -8.93 -9.28
N GLY A 257 -26.88 -9.97 -8.55
CA GLY A 257 -27.56 -10.40 -7.33
C GLY A 257 -27.22 -9.59 -6.08
N ALA A 258 -26.14 -8.79 -6.10
CA ALA A 258 -25.64 -8.09 -4.91
C ALA A 258 -26.59 -7.03 -4.38
N LEU A 259 -27.37 -6.39 -5.26
CA LEU A 259 -28.37 -5.39 -4.89
C LEU A 259 -29.52 -5.96 -4.05
N ASN A 260 -29.76 -7.28 -4.16
CA ASN A 260 -30.85 -7.96 -3.46
C ASN A 260 -30.34 -8.75 -2.24
N LEU A 261 -29.05 -8.67 -1.91
CA LEU A 261 -28.51 -9.35 -0.75
C LEU A 261 -28.94 -8.61 0.53
N PRO A 262 -29.22 -9.35 1.62
CA PRO A 262 -29.56 -8.74 2.89
C PRO A 262 -28.44 -7.80 3.35
N GLU A 263 -28.83 -6.80 4.14
CA GLU A 263 -27.90 -5.80 4.66
C GLU A 263 -26.67 -6.42 5.36
N PRO A 264 -25.56 -5.67 5.41
CA PRO A 264 -24.31 -6.16 5.99
C PRO A 264 -24.52 -6.71 7.40
N LYS A 265 -23.93 -7.88 7.65
CA LYS A 265 -23.92 -8.49 8.98
C LYS A 265 -22.76 -8.01 9.85
N LEU A 266 -21.79 -7.33 9.27
CA LEU A 266 -20.60 -6.85 9.96
C LEU A 266 -20.92 -5.58 10.74
N GLU A 267 -20.53 -5.55 12.01
CA GLU A 267 -20.60 -4.37 12.84
C GLU A 267 -19.77 -3.23 12.23
N GLU A 268 -20.17 -2.01 12.54
CA GLU A 268 -19.50 -0.81 12.05
C GLU A 268 -18.02 -0.83 12.44
N GLY A 269 -17.16 -0.87 11.43
CA GLY A 269 -15.71 -0.87 11.59
C GLY A 269 -15.03 -2.23 11.65
N MET A 270 -15.79 -3.33 11.62
CA MET A 270 -15.23 -4.63 11.30
C MET A 270 -14.90 -4.71 9.80
N HIS A 271 -13.89 -5.52 9.47
CA HIS A 271 -13.52 -5.85 8.09
C HIS A 271 -13.42 -7.36 7.96
N LEU A 272 -13.50 -7.83 6.73
CA LEU A 272 -13.44 -9.23 6.39
C LEU A 272 -12.33 -9.43 5.38
N THR A 273 -11.47 -10.41 5.61
CA THR A 273 -10.43 -10.80 4.68
C THR A 273 -10.79 -12.14 4.04
N CYS A 274 -10.26 -12.37 2.84
CA CYS A 274 -10.43 -13.64 2.16
C CYS A 274 -9.59 -14.73 2.84
N ASP A 275 -10.21 -15.83 3.27
CA ASP A 275 -9.52 -16.95 3.93
C ASP A 275 -8.48 -17.65 3.04
N PHE A 276 -8.51 -17.43 1.72
CA PHE A 276 -7.54 -18.01 0.80
C PHE A 276 -6.37 -17.07 0.50
N CYS A 277 -6.66 -15.83 0.09
CA CYS A 277 -5.63 -14.92 -0.40
C CYS A 277 -5.34 -13.74 0.52
N ALA A 278 -6.02 -13.64 1.67
CA ALA A 278 -5.88 -12.57 2.65
C ALA A 278 -6.11 -11.13 2.11
N SER A 279 -6.74 -10.98 0.94
CA SER A 279 -7.18 -9.66 0.44
C SER A 279 -8.34 -9.13 1.26
N ASP A 280 -8.47 -7.79 1.36
CA ASP A 280 -9.61 -7.13 1.98
C ASP A 280 -10.85 -7.34 1.10
N ILE A 281 -11.96 -7.74 1.70
CA ILE A 281 -13.22 -7.91 1.00
C ILE A 281 -13.95 -6.56 1.00
N PHE A 282 -14.00 -5.93 -0.17
CA PHE A 282 -14.57 -4.61 -0.31
C PHE A 282 -16.10 -4.62 -0.27
N ILE A 283 -16.82 -5.26 -1.20
CA ILE A 283 -18.31 -5.24 -1.17
C ILE A 283 -18.89 -6.64 -0.98
N THR A 284 -18.63 -7.53 -1.93
CA THR A 284 -19.27 -8.84 -2.00
C THR A 284 -18.28 -9.97 -1.76
N TYR A 285 -18.77 -11.06 -1.18
CA TYR A 285 -17.98 -12.28 -0.98
C TYR A 285 -18.85 -13.52 -1.03
N PHE A 286 -18.20 -14.68 -0.96
CA PHE A 286 -18.85 -15.98 -0.87
C PHE A 286 -18.58 -16.59 0.51
N GLU A 287 -19.65 -16.99 1.20
CA GLU A 287 -19.62 -17.56 2.54
C GLU A 287 -19.97 -19.06 2.53
N CYS A 288 -19.26 -19.85 3.34
CA CYS A 288 -19.67 -21.19 3.73
C CYS A 288 -19.85 -21.28 5.25
N THR A 289 -21.10 -21.39 5.71
CA THR A 289 -21.41 -21.53 7.15
C THR A 289 -21.18 -22.93 7.73
N LYS A 290 -20.90 -23.92 6.87
CA LYS A 290 -20.59 -25.30 7.27
C LYS A 290 -19.12 -25.52 7.58
N CYS A 291 -18.24 -24.82 6.87
CA CYS A 291 -16.80 -24.88 7.08
C CYS A 291 -16.40 -23.74 8.04
N ARG A 292 -15.28 -23.94 8.73
CA ARG A 292 -14.71 -22.96 9.64
C ARG A 292 -13.33 -22.52 9.19
N SER A 293 -13.05 -21.22 9.32
CA SER A 293 -11.71 -20.64 9.13
C SER A 293 -10.81 -21.00 10.31
N SER A 294 -9.54 -20.56 10.25
CA SER A 294 -8.60 -20.67 11.38
C SER A 294 -9.10 -19.94 12.64
N SER A 295 -9.91 -18.90 12.45
CA SER A 295 -10.52 -18.11 13.54
C SER A 295 -11.84 -18.70 14.04
N ASN A 296 -12.23 -19.89 13.55
CA ASN A 296 -13.51 -20.55 13.84
C ASN A 296 -14.76 -19.78 13.36
N ASP A 297 -14.59 -18.86 12.40
CA ASP A 297 -15.67 -18.16 11.72
C ASP A 297 -16.15 -18.92 10.47
N PRO A 298 -17.33 -18.62 9.89
CA PRO A 298 -17.68 -19.09 8.55
C PRO A 298 -16.57 -18.77 7.54
N VAL A 299 -16.29 -19.70 6.63
CA VAL A 299 -15.28 -19.46 5.59
C VAL A 299 -15.77 -18.40 4.61
N ALA A 300 -14.98 -17.35 4.40
CA ALA A 300 -15.21 -16.23 3.51
C ALA A 300 -14.17 -16.19 2.38
N LEU A 301 -14.64 -16.19 1.13
CA LEU A 301 -13.79 -16.04 -0.05
C LEU A 301 -14.18 -14.82 -0.86
N CYS A 302 -13.21 -14.01 -1.27
CA CYS A 302 -13.45 -12.91 -2.21
C CYS A 302 -13.95 -13.44 -3.57
N GLY A 303 -14.62 -12.58 -4.34
CA GLY A 303 -15.20 -12.95 -5.63
C GLY A 303 -14.18 -13.56 -6.60
N LEU A 304 -12.96 -13.02 -6.67
CA LEU A 304 -11.91 -13.50 -7.56
C LEU A 304 -11.41 -14.90 -7.17
N CYS A 305 -11.21 -15.17 -5.87
CA CYS A 305 -10.85 -16.50 -5.39
C CYS A 305 -11.94 -17.51 -5.73
N TYR A 306 -13.20 -17.18 -5.44
CA TYR A 306 -14.30 -18.10 -5.72
C TYR A 306 -14.49 -18.37 -7.22
N ALA A 307 -14.48 -17.31 -8.04
CA ALA A 307 -14.65 -17.41 -9.49
C ALA A 307 -13.51 -18.16 -10.19
N SER A 308 -12.27 -18.07 -9.66
CA SER A 308 -11.13 -18.87 -10.13
C SER A 308 -11.17 -20.33 -9.68
N GLY A 309 -12.23 -20.76 -8.99
CA GLY A 309 -12.45 -22.14 -8.58
C GLY A 309 -11.91 -22.49 -7.19
N ARG A 310 -11.34 -21.52 -6.45
CA ARG A 310 -10.93 -21.74 -5.05
C ARG A 310 -12.21 -21.86 -4.21
N THR A 311 -12.38 -22.99 -3.54
CA THR A 311 -13.59 -23.30 -2.76
C THR A 311 -13.24 -24.20 -1.58
N CYS A 312 -14.11 -24.25 -0.58
CA CYS A 312 -14.00 -25.20 0.52
C CYS A 312 -14.44 -26.62 0.11
N GLN A 313 -14.25 -27.61 0.98
CA GLN A 313 -14.64 -29.01 0.77
C GLN A 313 -16.14 -29.21 0.48
N CYS A 314 -17.00 -28.23 0.79
CA CYS A 314 -18.42 -28.29 0.45
C CYS A 314 -18.72 -28.08 -1.05
N VAL A 315 -17.69 -27.83 -1.87
CA VAL A 315 -17.68 -27.72 -3.35
C VAL A 315 -18.82 -26.85 -3.92
N ARG A 316 -18.52 -25.56 -4.16
CA ARG A 316 -19.40 -24.61 -4.90
C ARG A 316 -20.79 -24.35 -4.31
N LYS A 317 -21.02 -24.70 -3.04
CA LYS A 317 -22.25 -24.35 -2.30
C LYS A 317 -22.11 -23.09 -1.44
N MET A 318 -21.09 -22.27 -1.71
CA MET A 318 -20.92 -21.01 -0.99
C MET A 318 -22.00 -20.03 -1.45
N LYS A 319 -22.55 -19.29 -0.50
CA LYS A 319 -23.61 -18.31 -0.77
C LYS A 319 -23.00 -16.92 -0.88
N PRO A 320 -23.47 -16.09 -1.82
CA PRO A 320 -23.05 -14.69 -1.87
C PRO A 320 -23.53 -13.95 -0.62
N ALA A 321 -22.70 -13.05 -0.12
CA ALA A 321 -22.95 -12.19 1.02
C ALA A 321 -22.28 -10.83 0.80
N VAL A 322 -22.61 -9.84 1.65
CA VAL A 322 -22.09 -8.47 1.55
C VAL A 322 -21.45 -8.01 2.86
N VAL A 323 -20.33 -7.30 2.72
CA VAL A 323 -19.67 -6.55 3.79
C VAL A 323 -20.19 -5.11 3.85
N ARG A 324 -20.64 -4.58 2.72
CA ARG A 324 -21.25 -3.24 2.61
C ARG A 324 -22.27 -3.22 1.48
N SER A 325 -23.25 -2.34 1.60
CA SER A 325 -24.27 -2.15 0.56
C SER A 325 -23.63 -1.62 -0.72
N PHE A 326 -23.73 -2.39 -1.83
CA PHE A 326 -23.29 -1.91 -3.14
C PHE A 326 -24.00 -0.61 -3.52
N GLN A 327 -25.32 -0.53 -3.26
CA GLN A 327 -26.10 0.68 -3.52
C GLN A 327 -25.57 1.86 -2.70
N GLY A 328 -25.22 1.65 -1.42
CA GLY A 328 -24.65 2.70 -0.58
C GLY A 328 -23.31 3.24 -1.12
N VAL A 329 -22.44 2.37 -1.62
CA VAL A 329 -21.18 2.79 -2.26
C VAL A 329 -21.45 3.52 -3.58
N LEU A 330 -22.40 3.02 -4.38
CA LEU A 330 -22.81 3.65 -5.63
C LEU A 330 -23.41 5.05 -5.41
N ASP A 331 -24.21 5.23 -4.37
CA ASP A 331 -24.79 6.53 -4.00
C ASP A 331 -23.70 7.52 -3.62
N GLN A 332 -22.69 7.10 -2.85
CA GLN A 332 -21.52 7.93 -2.54
C GLN A 332 -20.75 8.32 -3.80
N ARG A 333 -20.51 7.36 -4.70
CA ARG A 333 -19.90 7.62 -6.01
C ARG A 333 -20.71 8.64 -6.81
N ASN A 334 -22.03 8.53 -6.85
CA ASN A 334 -22.89 9.45 -7.59
C ASN A 334 -22.89 10.86 -6.99
N GLN A 335 -22.80 11.00 -5.67
CA GLN A 335 -22.64 12.29 -5.01
C GLN A 335 -21.31 12.97 -5.38
N ILE A 336 -20.23 12.18 -5.47
CA ILE A 336 -18.92 12.66 -5.94
C ILE A 336 -19.01 13.12 -7.39
N ALA A 337 -19.61 12.31 -8.27
CA ALA A 337 -19.78 12.64 -9.68
C ALA A 337 -20.64 13.91 -9.89
N ALA A 338 -21.63 14.14 -9.03
CA ALA A 338 -22.43 15.37 -9.05
C ALA A 338 -21.57 16.62 -8.77
N VAL A 339 -20.59 16.55 -7.85
CA VAL A 339 -19.63 17.66 -7.62
C VAL A 339 -18.87 18.00 -8.89
N VAL A 340 -18.31 16.99 -9.55
CA VAL A 340 -17.56 17.17 -10.80
C VAL A 340 -18.46 17.77 -11.89
N GLY A 341 -19.70 17.28 -11.99
CA GLY A 341 -20.71 17.77 -12.91
C GLY A 341 -21.10 19.24 -12.68
N GLU A 342 -21.33 19.64 -11.43
CA GLU A 342 -21.63 21.03 -11.04
C GLU A 342 -20.51 21.98 -11.51
N ILE A 343 -19.26 21.62 -11.25
CA ILE A 343 -18.09 22.45 -11.55
C ILE A 343 -17.84 22.56 -13.05
N ARG A 344 -17.99 21.46 -13.79
CA ARG A 344 -17.89 21.46 -15.26
C ARG A 344 -19.05 22.21 -15.91
N GLY A 345 -20.27 22.04 -15.41
CA GLY A 345 -21.47 22.72 -15.89
C GLY A 345 -21.41 24.24 -15.71
N GLY A 346 -20.82 24.72 -14.60
CA GLY A 346 -20.57 26.15 -14.37
C GLY A 346 -19.61 26.81 -15.36
N ARG A 347 -18.72 26.05 -16.02
CA ARG A 347 -17.83 26.56 -17.08
C ARG A 347 -18.56 26.89 -18.38
N GLN A 348 -19.68 26.23 -18.70
CA GLN A 348 -20.42 26.53 -19.95
C GLN A 348 -21.20 27.85 -19.86
N SER A 349 -21.67 28.23 -18.67
CA SER A 349 -22.49 29.42 -18.47
C SER A 349 -21.72 30.75 -18.52
N THR A 350 -20.38 30.72 -18.56
CA THR A 350 -19.51 31.92 -18.48
C THR A 350 -18.80 32.28 -19.79
N MET A 351 -19.02 31.52 -20.87
CA MET A 351 -18.44 31.79 -22.19
C MET A 351 -19.41 32.39 -23.23
N THR A 352 -20.66 32.68 -22.87
CA THR A 352 -21.69 33.21 -23.81
C THR A 352 -22.00 34.71 -23.69
N GLU A 353 -21.18 35.50 -23.01
CA GLU A 353 -21.31 36.97 -23.01
C GLU A 353 -19.95 37.64 -23.26
N ARG A 354 -19.50 37.66 -24.53
CA ARG A 354 -18.67 38.72 -25.09
C ARG A 354 -18.93 38.90 -26.57
#